data_AF-A0A2M7UC61-F1
#
_entry.id   AF-A0A2M7UC61-F1
#
_cell.length_a   1.000
_cell.length_b   1.000
_cell.length_c   1.000
_cell.angle_alpha   90.00
_cell.angle_beta   90.00
_cell.angle_gamma   90.00
#
_symmetry.space_group_name_H-M   'P 1'
#
loop_
_entity.id
_entity.type
_entity.pdbx_description
1 polymer ?
#
loop_
_entity_poly.entity_id
_entity_poly.type
_entity_poly.pdbx_seq_one_letter_code
_entity_poly.pdbx_strand_id
1 'polypeptide(L)'
;ITGLRSKEQSLVLSTENLPPGYAVSARKQFYDVKDMSHYGTLKMFVHGWDPMRANYEALNNFTRYEVAGTDSSNLEFFLRLTKNSEEDYYEIRKPIFPGWDPRNELKIPMKDLLNFKISLADSTILDTVIVQSGTGTDSTVYQTFSWNTSPKERQYATKRMADGSTLVVHGAPTISQVKYLKAGFRNLSQTEEMTGEIWMDELRVTDVEQEIATAATVSATMQFADLGGVTVSLEKRDADFHDAQTQFGSGNNSISASVSGNVNLNKFLPESWGLNIPVNSTYRYTQRQPKFLPYNDIRIQDLDPSLRDTLASVTELTQNFNWNINLSKRSKSDFWLPKYTIDNLTLTLANAQTASQSATIAKQTNSSVTGAVKYNLNLGKNFTIQPLSFMNGFPLVGEKISAFTLGYLPSAFNFNMDGVESNNFSRSRNINGTETESNKLSLKRNVAVDWPIMPTMLARYTRRMDNNLDSLVDNKAAIIKTGNLGHLGTLQEGYSLS
;
A
#
# COMPACT_ATOMS: atom_id res chain seq x y z
N ILE A 1 -36.27 -22.15 15.06
CA ILE A 1 -35.69 -20.94 15.69
C ILE A 1 -36.26 -20.89 17.11
N THR A 2 -35.41 -20.91 18.14
CA THR A 2 -35.70 -21.36 19.51
C THR A 2 -36.50 -20.39 20.40
N GLY A 3 -37.00 -19.26 19.88
CA GLY A 3 -37.81 -18.29 20.65
C GLY A 3 -37.06 -17.59 21.80
N LEU A 4 -35.75 -17.81 21.93
CA LEU A 4 -34.89 -17.17 22.92
C LEU A 4 -34.81 -15.67 22.65
N ARG A 5 -35.26 -14.87 23.64
CA ARG A 5 -35.11 -13.41 23.62
C ARG A 5 -33.70 -13.04 24.05
N SER A 6 -33.02 -12.28 23.22
CA SER A 6 -31.74 -11.65 23.59
C SER A 6 -31.97 -10.49 24.56
N LYS A 7 -30.95 -10.15 25.35
CA LYS A 7 -30.97 -8.97 26.21
C LYS A 7 -30.79 -7.72 25.34
N GLU A 8 -31.63 -6.71 25.58
CA GLU A 8 -31.49 -5.36 25.06
C GLU A 8 -30.92 -4.47 26.18
N GLN A 9 -30.02 -3.55 25.86
CA GLN A 9 -29.33 -2.72 26.84
C GLN A 9 -29.09 -1.32 26.26
N SER A 10 -29.50 -0.30 27.01
CA SER A 10 -29.24 1.10 26.69
C SER A 10 -28.06 1.63 27.52
N LEU A 11 -27.41 2.70 27.05
CA LEU A 11 -26.41 3.43 27.82
C LEU A 11 -27.11 4.53 28.64
N VAL A 12 -26.95 4.51 29.96
CA VAL A 12 -27.48 5.54 30.86
C VAL A 12 -26.35 6.49 31.25
N LEU A 13 -26.57 7.79 31.04
CA LEU A 13 -25.76 8.86 31.61
C LEU A 13 -26.56 9.54 32.71
N SER A 14 -26.12 9.37 33.95
CA SER A 14 -26.71 10.02 35.13
C SER A 14 -25.76 11.07 35.68
N THR A 15 -26.30 12.20 36.11
CA THR A 15 -25.55 13.32 36.69
C THR A 15 -26.29 13.92 37.86
N GLU A 16 -25.54 14.43 38.82
CA GLU A 16 -26.01 15.26 39.92
C GLU A 16 -25.44 16.66 39.77
N ASN A 17 -26.30 17.68 39.90
CA ASN A 17 -25.96 19.09 39.93
C ASN A 17 -25.11 19.57 38.73
N LEU A 18 -25.46 19.16 37.51
CA LEU A 18 -24.79 19.60 36.28
C LEU A 18 -25.02 21.10 36.07
N PRO A 19 -23.98 21.96 36.16
CA PRO A 19 -24.18 23.41 36.13
C PRO A 19 -24.63 23.93 34.75
N PRO A 20 -25.27 25.10 34.69
CA PRO A 20 -25.50 25.87 33.46
C PRO A 20 -24.29 25.92 32.52
N GLY A 21 -24.47 25.52 31.26
CA GLY A 21 -23.42 25.51 30.23
C GLY A 21 -22.46 24.33 30.25
N TYR A 22 -22.53 23.44 31.26
CA TYR A 22 -21.70 22.24 31.34
C TYR A 22 -22.34 21.06 30.61
N ALA A 23 -21.50 20.09 30.27
CA ALA A 23 -21.89 18.89 29.53
C ALA A 23 -21.30 17.64 30.18
N VAL A 24 -22.08 16.56 30.21
CA VAL A 24 -21.62 15.22 30.54
C VAL A 24 -21.66 14.35 29.29
N SER A 25 -20.65 13.51 29.09
CA SER A 25 -20.59 12.63 27.93
C SER A 25 -19.80 11.35 28.18
N ALA A 26 -20.13 10.32 27.43
CA ALA A 26 -19.32 9.12 27.30
C ALA A 26 -18.63 9.10 25.93
N ARG A 27 -17.44 8.49 25.88
CA ARG A 27 -16.70 8.28 24.64
C ARG A 27 -16.51 6.80 24.37
N LYS A 28 -16.89 6.36 23.17
CA LYS A 28 -16.51 5.05 22.62
C LYS A 28 -15.32 5.22 21.69
N GLN A 29 -14.27 4.45 21.94
CA GLN A 29 -13.16 4.26 21.00
C GLN A 29 -13.33 2.93 20.28
N PHE A 30 -13.27 2.94 18.96
CA PHE A 30 -13.23 1.73 18.16
C PHE A 30 -11.81 1.16 18.08
N TYR A 31 -11.69 -0.17 18.04
CA TYR A 31 -10.40 -0.83 17.85
C TYR A 31 -9.83 -0.51 16.46
N ASP A 32 -10.65 -0.62 15.42
CA ASP A 32 -10.35 -0.17 14.06
C ASP A 32 -11.14 1.10 13.71
N VAL A 33 -10.59 1.89 12.81
CA VAL A 33 -11.32 3.01 12.22
C VAL A 33 -12.55 2.47 11.47
N LYS A 34 -13.70 3.13 11.62
CA LYS A 34 -14.94 2.78 10.94
C LYS A 34 -15.19 3.72 9.78
N ASP A 35 -15.42 3.11 8.62
CA ASP A 35 -15.90 3.81 7.44
C ASP A 35 -17.43 3.79 7.42
N MET A 36 -18.02 4.97 7.59
CA MET A 36 -19.47 5.17 7.55
C MET A 36 -19.93 5.79 6.22
N SER A 37 -19.02 6.01 5.26
CA SER A 37 -19.34 6.67 3.98
C SER A 37 -20.26 5.86 3.08
N HIS A 38 -20.33 4.54 3.29
CA HIS A 38 -21.20 3.64 2.53
C HIS A 38 -22.67 3.63 3.02
N TYR A 39 -23.02 4.39 4.05
CA TYR A 39 -24.36 4.36 4.66
C TYR A 39 -25.06 5.72 4.52
N GLY A 40 -26.35 5.69 4.20
CA GLY A 40 -27.16 6.87 3.94
C GLY A 40 -27.69 7.57 5.20
N THR A 41 -27.98 6.82 6.28
CA THR A 41 -28.68 7.38 7.45
C THR A 41 -28.12 6.88 8.78
N LEU A 42 -27.83 7.80 9.70
CA LEU A 42 -27.50 7.52 11.09
C LEU A 42 -28.77 7.61 11.96
N LYS A 43 -28.99 6.59 12.79
CA LYS A 43 -30.16 6.49 13.68
C LYS A 43 -29.75 6.17 15.12
N MET A 44 -30.44 6.77 16.08
CA MET A 44 -30.31 6.49 17.51
C MET A 44 -31.58 6.92 18.24
N PHE A 45 -31.93 6.21 19.32
CA PHE A 45 -32.98 6.64 20.23
C PHE A 45 -32.39 7.31 21.47
N VAL A 46 -33.03 8.39 21.91
CA VAL A 46 -32.66 9.11 23.12
C VAL A 46 -33.90 9.21 24.02
N HIS A 47 -33.75 8.86 25.28
CA HIS A 47 -34.76 9.01 26.31
C HIS A 47 -34.37 10.16 27.23
N GLY A 48 -35.21 11.20 27.30
CA GLY A 48 -35.05 12.25 28.30
C GLY A 48 -35.61 11.81 29.63
N TRP A 49 -35.01 12.25 30.73
CA TRP A 49 -35.60 12.08 32.06
C TRP A 49 -37.06 12.57 32.06
N ASP A 50 -37.97 11.74 32.56
CA ASP A 50 -39.40 12.03 32.67
C ASP A 50 -39.82 12.10 34.14
N PRO A 51 -39.92 13.31 34.73
CA PRO A 51 -40.34 13.46 36.11
C PRO A 51 -41.78 12.97 36.34
N MET A 52 -42.65 12.92 35.32
CA MET A 52 -44.05 12.51 35.51
C MET A 52 -44.25 11.00 35.62
N ARG A 53 -43.25 10.19 35.24
CA ARG A 53 -43.27 8.72 35.33
C ARG A 53 -42.35 8.17 36.42
N ALA A 54 -41.66 9.06 37.13
CA ALA A 54 -40.80 8.70 38.25
C ALA A 54 -41.65 8.32 39.48
N ASN A 55 -41.27 7.23 40.18
CA ASN A 55 -41.80 6.96 41.51
C ASN A 55 -41.54 8.18 42.42
N TYR A 56 -42.43 8.44 43.38
CA TYR A 56 -42.43 9.65 44.25
C TYR A 56 -41.06 10.00 44.88
N GLU A 57 -40.18 9.02 45.09
CA GLU A 57 -38.81 9.24 45.61
C GLU A 57 -37.82 9.84 44.60
N ALA A 58 -37.98 9.56 43.30
CA ALA A 58 -37.11 10.10 42.25
C ALA A 58 -37.50 11.54 41.84
N LEU A 59 -38.74 11.95 42.09
CA LEU A 59 -39.22 13.32 41.85
C LEU A 59 -38.48 14.39 42.68
N ASN A 60 -37.95 14.03 43.85
CA ASN A 60 -37.27 14.96 44.75
C ASN A 60 -35.79 15.17 44.44
N ASN A 61 -35.19 14.26 43.65
CA ASN A 61 -33.76 14.28 43.38
C ASN A 61 -33.41 14.79 41.99
N PHE A 62 -34.35 14.82 41.05
CA PHE A 62 -34.09 15.19 39.66
C PHE A 62 -34.72 16.53 39.27
N THR A 63 -33.96 17.38 38.57
CA THR A 63 -34.42 18.71 38.13
C THR A 63 -35.44 18.57 37.00
N ARG A 64 -36.58 19.26 37.12
CA ARG A 64 -37.50 19.45 35.99
C ARG A 64 -36.84 20.43 35.02
N TYR A 65 -36.54 19.99 33.80
CA TYR A 65 -36.07 20.90 32.76
C TYR A 65 -37.25 21.48 31.99
N GLU A 66 -37.14 22.76 31.66
CA GLU A 66 -38.17 23.49 30.93
C GLU A 66 -38.16 23.11 29.45
N VAL A 67 -39.35 22.85 28.92
CA VAL A 67 -39.59 22.72 27.49
C VAL A 67 -40.19 24.04 27.04
N ALA A 68 -39.37 24.93 26.49
CA ALA A 68 -39.81 26.26 26.07
C ALA A 68 -40.47 26.17 24.67
N GLY A 69 -41.80 26.01 24.66
CA GLY A 69 -42.59 25.87 23.43
C GLY A 69 -42.60 24.43 22.88
N THR A 70 -42.91 24.27 21.59
CA THR A 70 -43.02 22.93 20.97
C THR A 70 -41.69 22.29 20.60
N ASP A 71 -40.61 23.06 20.43
CA ASP A 71 -39.39 22.59 19.76
C ASP A 71 -38.08 22.99 20.47
N SER A 72 -38.14 23.40 21.74
CA SER A 72 -36.95 23.75 22.51
C SER A 72 -36.97 23.18 23.93
N SER A 73 -35.77 22.94 24.47
CA SER A 73 -35.55 22.34 25.78
C SER A 73 -34.28 22.92 26.38
N ASN A 74 -34.25 23.06 27.70
CA ASN A 74 -33.04 23.43 28.44
C ASN A 74 -32.01 22.28 28.49
N LEU A 75 -32.29 21.13 27.87
CA LEU A 75 -31.32 20.05 27.65
C LEU A 75 -31.11 19.80 26.17
N GLU A 76 -29.83 19.69 25.79
CA GLU A 76 -29.41 19.40 24.42
C GLU A 76 -28.58 18.11 24.39
N PHE A 77 -29.05 17.12 23.65
CA PHE A 77 -28.27 15.95 23.29
C PHE A 77 -27.24 16.33 22.24
N PHE A 78 -26.05 15.73 22.31
CA PHE A 78 -25.10 15.80 21.22
C PHE A 78 -24.47 14.43 20.94
N LEU A 79 -24.23 14.15 19.65
CA LEU A 79 -23.46 13.03 19.16
C LEU A 79 -22.34 13.54 18.25
N ARG A 80 -21.11 13.26 18.62
CA ARG A 80 -19.90 13.70 17.95
C ARG A 80 -19.15 12.52 17.32
N LEU A 81 -18.79 12.67 16.05
CA LEU A 81 -18.01 11.71 15.25
C LEU A 81 -16.62 12.30 14.99
N THR A 82 -15.54 11.62 15.38
CA THR A 82 -14.16 12.09 15.15
C THR A 82 -13.16 10.95 14.90
N LYS A 83 -12.09 11.26 14.18
CA LYS A 83 -10.96 10.35 13.92
C LYS A 83 -9.94 10.33 15.06
N ASN A 84 -9.55 11.49 15.60
CA ASN A 84 -8.49 11.53 16.62
C ASN A 84 -8.41 12.82 17.45
N SER A 85 -9.15 13.87 17.09
CA SER A 85 -9.04 15.17 17.73
C SER A 85 -10.40 15.67 18.22
N GLU A 86 -10.41 16.36 19.36
CA GLU A 86 -11.57 17.16 19.79
C GLU A 86 -11.75 18.41 18.92
N GLU A 87 -10.86 18.63 17.95
CA GLU A 87 -10.89 19.77 17.03
C GLU A 87 -11.30 19.41 15.60
N ASP A 88 -11.43 18.13 15.25
CA ASP A 88 -11.87 17.70 13.92
C ASP A 88 -13.07 16.76 14.08
N TYR A 89 -14.28 17.29 14.03
CA TYR A 89 -15.48 16.51 14.29
C TYR A 89 -16.72 16.99 13.53
N TYR A 90 -17.58 16.02 13.21
CA TYR A 90 -19.00 16.27 13.01
C TYR A 90 -19.71 16.15 14.34
N GLU A 91 -20.64 17.05 14.63
CA GLU A 91 -21.52 16.91 15.79
C GLU A 91 -22.97 17.19 15.41
N ILE A 92 -23.85 16.32 15.87
CA ILE A 92 -25.28 16.46 15.71
C ILE A 92 -25.83 16.81 17.08
N ARG A 93 -26.61 17.88 17.17
CA ARG A 93 -27.27 18.33 18.40
C ARG A 93 -28.78 18.28 18.26
N LYS A 94 -29.48 17.96 19.34
CA LYS A 94 -30.95 17.95 19.37
C LYS A 94 -31.48 18.29 20.76
N PRO A 95 -32.56 19.09 20.89
CA PRO A 95 -33.25 19.26 22.17
C PRO A 95 -33.75 17.92 22.70
N ILE A 96 -33.69 17.73 24.02
CA ILE A 96 -34.17 16.52 24.71
C ILE A 96 -35.52 16.81 25.35
N PHE A 97 -36.50 15.96 25.10
CA PHE A 97 -37.84 16.01 25.67
C PHE A 97 -38.07 14.82 26.63
N PRO A 98 -39.01 14.94 27.60
CA PRO A 98 -39.27 13.87 28.56
C PRO A 98 -39.71 12.56 27.90
N GLY A 99 -39.12 11.45 28.34
CA GLY A 99 -39.48 10.11 27.90
C GLY A 99 -38.89 9.72 26.54
N TRP A 100 -39.46 8.65 25.95
CA TRP A 100 -39.23 8.24 24.56
C TRP A 100 -40.05 9.11 23.60
N ASP A 101 -39.81 10.42 23.63
CA ASP A 101 -40.47 11.35 22.73
C ASP A 101 -39.96 11.12 21.29
N PRO A 102 -40.83 11.02 20.26
CA PRO A 102 -40.39 10.89 18.87
C PRO A 102 -39.45 12.01 18.41
N ARG A 103 -39.55 13.21 19.02
CA ARG A 103 -38.64 14.33 18.75
C ARG A 103 -37.22 14.06 19.24
N ASN A 104 -37.01 13.13 20.18
CA ASN A 104 -35.68 12.72 20.62
C ASN A 104 -35.01 11.73 19.65
N GLU A 105 -35.75 11.12 18.72
CA GLU A 105 -35.16 10.19 17.74
C GLU A 105 -34.16 10.94 16.87
N LEU A 106 -32.93 10.46 16.85
CA LEU A 106 -31.91 10.93 15.92
C LEU A 106 -32.10 10.15 14.61
N LYS A 107 -32.39 10.86 13.51
CA LYS A 107 -32.46 10.28 12.17
C LYS A 107 -31.86 11.24 11.17
N ILE A 108 -30.55 11.18 11.01
CA ILE A 108 -29.80 12.14 10.20
C ILE A 108 -29.32 11.49 8.90
N PRO A 109 -29.71 12.03 7.73
CA PRO A 109 -29.08 11.68 6.47
C PRO A 109 -27.59 12.07 6.49
N MET A 110 -26.68 11.12 6.27
CA MET A 110 -25.25 11.38 6.23
C MET A 110 -24.85 12.36 5.12
N LYS A 111 -25.62 12.39 4.03
CA LYS A 111 -25.47 13.38 2.96
C LYS A 111 -25.67 14.81 3.44
N ASP A 112 -26.48 15.05 4.47
CA ASP A 112 -26.68 16.41 4.99
C ASP A 112 -25.44 16.93 5.72
N LEU A 113 -24.71 16.07 6.44
CA LEU A 113 -23.43 16.41 7.05
C LEU A 113 -22.40 16.79 5.98
N LEU A 114 -22.33 15.99 4.92
CA LEU A 114 -21.42 16.24 3.80
C LEU A 114 -21.78 17.51 3.03
N ASN A 115 -23.05 17.65 2.65
CA ASN A 115 -23.55 18.84 1.95
C ASN A 115 -23.35 20.11 2.78
N PHE A 116 -23.55 20.03 4.10
CA PHE A 116 -23.28 21.16 4.98
C PHE A 116 -21.79 21.54 4.98
N LYS A 117 -20.89 20.56 5.11
CA LYS A 117 -19.44 20.77 5.03
C LYS A 117 -19.01 21.40 3.70
N ILE A 118 -19.60 20.97 2.57
CA ILE A 118 -19.32 21.52 1.23
C ILE A 118 -19.89 22.94 1.08
N SER A 119 -21.04 23.24 1.70
CA SER A 119 -21.70 24.53 1.60
C SER A 119 -21.03 25.67 2.36
N LEU A 120 -20.02 25.39 3.19
CA LEU A 120 -19.34 26.44 3.96
C LEU A 120 -18.55 27.35 3.03
N ALA A 121 -18.67 28.67 3.23
CA ALA A 121 -18.04 29.68 2.36
C ALA A 121 -16.51 29.64 2.37
N ASP A 122 -15.93 29.10 3.44
CA ASP A 122 -14.49 28.88 3.64
C ASP A 122 -14.04 27.46 3.23
N SER A 123 -14.93 26.64 2.67
CA SER A 123 -14.61 25.32 2.13
C SER A 123 -13.74 25.47 0.88
N THR A 124 -12.43 25.60 1.08
CA THR A 124 -11.45 25.39 0.02
C THR A 124 -11.38 23.90 -0.30
N ILE A 125 -11.24 23.56 -1.57
CA ILE A 125 -10.96 22.18 -1.99
C ILE A 125 -9.56 22.11 -2.58
N LEU A 126 -9.14 23.19 -3.21
CA LEU A 126 -7.82 23.35 -3.78
C LEU A 126 -7.17 24.59 -3.18
N ASP A 127 -6.07 24.38 -2.47
CA ASP A 127 -5.28 25.44 -1.89
C ASP A 127 -3.98 25.61 -2.68
N THR A 128 -3.68 26.85 -3.03
CA THR A 128 -2.48 27.20 -3.78
C THR A 128 -1.45 27.73 -2.79
N VAL A 129 -0.48 26.88 -2.48
CA VAL A 129 0.60 27.26 -1.58
C VAL A 129 1.73 27.87 -2.40
N ILE A 130 2.05 29.13 -2.10
CA ILE A 130 3.19 29.84 -2.68
C ILE A 130 4.33 29.78 -1.67
N VAL A 131 5.41 29.09 -2.04
CA VAL A 131 6.62 29.03 -1.23
C VAL A 131 7.65 29.99 -1.81
N GLN A 132 8.06 30.98 -1.01
CA GLN A 132 9.20 31.81 -1.34
C GLN A 132 10.49 31.09 -0.96
N SER A 133 11.34 30.84 -1.94
CA SER A 133 12.61 30.12 -1.75
C SER A 133 13.68 31.12 -1.25
N GLY A 134 13.71 31.40 0.06
CA GLY A 134 14.71 32.29 0.65
C GLY A 134 14.70 33.73 0.09
N THR A 135 15.83 34.44 0.20
CA THR A 135 16.01 35.86 -0.19
C THR A 135 16.04 36.12 -1.70
N GLY A 136 15.43 35.24 -2.51
CA GLY A 136 15.37 35.34 -3.97
C GLY A 136 13.93 35.46 -4.49
N THR A 137 13.79 35.95 -5.72
CA THR A 137 12.51 36.13 -6.44
C THR A 137 11.85 34.84 -6.93
N ASP A 138 12.46 33.67 -6.73
CA ASP A 138 11.91 32.40 -7.19
C ASP A 138 10.88 31.84 -6.19
N SER A 139 9.61 32.03 -6.54
CA SER A 139 8.47 31.43 -5.85
C SER A 139 8.06 30.14 -6.54
N THR A 140 7.92 29.06 -5.78
CA THR A 140 7.36 27.81 -6.32
C THR A 140 5.90 27.69 -5.91
N VAL A 141 5.04 27.38 -6.89
CA VAL A 141 3.59 27.28 -6.70
C VAL A 141 3.17 25.82 -6.83
N TYR A 142 2.51 25.30 -5.80
CA TYR A 142 1.90 23.96 -5.84
C TYR A 142 0.47 24.00 -5.30
N GLN A 143 -0.36 23.08 -5.77
CA GLN A 143 -1.75 22.92 -5.36
C GLN A 143 -1.87 21.71 -4.44
N THR A 144 -2.54 21.87 -3.29
CA THR A 144 -2.86 20.79 -2.34
C THR A 144 -4.37 20.75 -2.10
N PHE A 145 -4.89 19.58 -1.73
CA PHE A 145 -6.25 19.48 -1.24
C PHE A 145 -6.26 19.78 0.26
N SER A 146 -6.89 20.88 0.64
CA SER A 146 -7.14 21.21 2.03
C SER A 146 -8.57 21.70 2.16
N TRP A 147 -9.31 21.12 3.09
CA TRP A 147 -10.60 21.66 3.49
C TRP A 147 -10.36 22.77 4.51
N ASN A 148 -10.69 24.00 4.11
CA ASN A 148 -10.61 25.20 4.92
C ASN A 148 -9.18 25.56 5.39
N THR A 149 -8.62 26.65 4.85
CA THR A 149 -7.31 27.17 5.26
C THR A 149 -7.40 28.22 6.37
N SER A 150 -8.61 28.52 6.86
CA SER A 150 -8.80 29.45 7.98
C SER A 150 -8.14 28.89 9.25
N PRO A 151 -7.71 29.75 10.20
CA PRO A 151 -7.30 29.30 11.52
C PRO A 151 -8.35 28.39 12.15
N LYS A 152 -7.91 27.36 12.87
CA LYS A 152 -8.80 26.28 13.34
C LYS A 152 -9.95 26.78 14.22
N GLU A 153 -9.73 27.88 14.93
CA GLU A 153 -10.72 28.56 15.77
C GLU A 153 -11.90 29.14 14.95
N ARG A 154 -11.69 29.39 13.66
CA ARG A 154 -12.72 29.87 12.73
C ARG A 154 -13.39 28.76 11.94
N GLN A 155 -12.85 27.54 11.98
CA GLN A 155 -13.39 26.37 11.29
C GLN A 155 -14.56 25.77 12.07
N TYR A 156 -15.48 26.58 12.56
CA TYR A 156 -16.66 26.16 13.31
C TYR A 156 -17.91 26.68 12.61
N ALA A 157 -18.77 25.76 12.16
CA ALA A 157 -20.04 26.12 11.54
C ALA A 157 -21.18 25.30 12.11
N THR A 158 -22.36 25.92 12.20
CA THR A 158 -23.59 25.25 12.59
C THR A 158 -24.71 25.48 11.57
N LYS A 159 -25.57 24.48 11.39
CA LYS A 159 -26.75 24.56 10.54
C LYS A 159 -27.95 23.96 11.26
N ARG A 160 -29.00 24.76 11.46
CA ARG A 160 -30.28 24.29 11.99
C ARG A 160 -31.05 23.58 10.89
N MET A 161 -31.54 22.39 11.18
CA MET A 161 -32.35 21.56 10.29
C MET A 161 -33.84 21.74 10.60
N ALA A 162 -34.70 21.38 9.65
CA ALA A 162 -36.15 21.51 9.79
C ALA A 162 -36.75 20.62 10.89
N ASP A 163 -36.08 19.53 11.26
CA ASP A 163 -36.48 18.58 12.30
C ASP A 163 -36.06 19.02 13.73
N GLY A 164 -35.55 20.24 13.88
CA GLY A 164 -35.06 20.75 15.16
C GLY A 164 -33.70 20.21 15.57
N SER A 165 -32.99 19.47 14.72
CA SER A 165 -31.57 19.15 14.93
C SER A 165 -30.67 20.30 14.49
N THR A 166 -29.46 20.36 15.04
CA THR A 166 -28.40 21.27 14.61
C THR A 166 -27.19 20.45 14.22
N LEU A 167 -26.75 20.59 12.96
CA LEU A 167 -25.51 19.99 12.48
C LEU A 167 -24.35 20.94 12.76
N VAL A 168 -23.22 20.38 13.13
CA VAL A 168 -21.99 21.11 13.44
C VAL A 168 -20.84 20.48 12.68
N VAL A 169 -20.04 21.33 12.06
CA VAL A 169 -18.75 20.96 11.44
C VAL A 169 -17.69 21.77 12.15
N HIS A 170 -16.70 21.09 12.71
CA HIS A 170 -15.53 21.72 13.31
C HIS A 170 -14.24 21.09 12.78
N GLY A 171 -13.30 21.91 12.31
CA GLY A 171 -12.09 21.41 11.66
C GLY A 171 -12.41 20.66 10.36
N ALA A 172 -11.54 19.75 9.93
CA ALA A 172 -11.74 18.93 8.72
C ALA A 172 -12.15 17.48 9.05
N PRO A 173 -13.38 17.23 9.57
CA PRO A 173 -13.81 15.90 9.95
C PRO A 173 -14.01 15.00 8.73
N THR A 174 -14.06 13.68 8.99
CA THR A 174 -14.38 12.68 7.96
C THR A 174 -15.24 11.57 8.54
N ILE A 175 -16.32 11.23 7.84
CA ILE A 175 -17.16 10.06 8.17
C ILE A 175 -16.57 8.72 7.69
N SER A 176 -15.57 8.74 6.80
CA SER A 176 -14.89 7.52 6.34
C SER A 176 -13.82 7.04 7.31
N GLN A 177 -13.44 7.88 8.29
CA GLN A 177 -12.40 7.54 9.25
C GLN A 177 -12.80 7.78 10.73
N VAL A 178 -14.00 7.35 11.13
CA VAL A 178 -14.49 7.53 12.50
C VAL A 178 -13.81 6.54 13.45
N LYS A 179 -13.09 7.06 14.46
CA LYS A 179 -12.43 6.26 15.50
C LYS A 179 -13.11 6.41 16.85
N TYR A 180 -13.67 7.58 17.10
CA TYR A 180 -14.28 7.97 18.35
C TYR A 180 -15.70 8.45 18.12
N LEU A 181 -16.60 7.95 18.96
CA LEU A 181 -17.94 8.50 19.14
C LEU A 181 -18.01 9.11 20.52
N LYS A 182 -18.51 10.33 20.62
CA LYS A 182 -18.76 10.98 21.92
C LYS A 182 -20.21 11.41 21.95
N ALA A 183 -20.96 10.88 22.89
CA ALA A 183 -22.37 11.16 23.04
C ALA A 183 -22.66 11.62 24.46
N GLY A 184 -23.57 12.57 24.61
CA GLY A 184 -23.85 13.18 25.89
C GLY A 184 -24.92 14.23 25.81
N PHE A 185 -25.05 15.00 26.88
CA PHE A 185 -26.01 16.10 26.93
C PHE A 185 -25.42 17.32 27.64
N ARG A 186 -25.97 18.49 27.30
CA ARG A 186 -25.60 19.79 27.84
C ARG A 186 -26.78 20.38 28.60
N ASN A 187 -26.48 21.03 29.72
CA ASN A 187 -27.43 21.90 30.39
C ASN A 187 -27.38 23.29 29.74
N LEU A 188 -28.43 23.64 28.99
CA LEU A 188 -28.60 24.95 28.36
C LEU A 188 -29.34 25.96 29.25
N SER A 189 -29.75 25.56 30.46
CA SER A 189 -30.29 26.49 31.45
C SER A 189 -29.30 27.61 31.74
N GLN A 190 -29.80 28.81 32.04
CA GLN A 190 -28.96 29.95 32.42
C GLN A 190 -28.73 30.04 33.93
N THR A 191 -29.58 29.40 34.74
CA THR A 191 -29.60 29.54 36.20
C THR A 191 -29.67 28.22 36.93
N GLU A 192 -30.39 27.24 36.38
CA GLU A 192 -30.70 25.98 37.07
C GLU A 192 -29.65 24.91 36.80
N GLU A 193 -29.20 24.25 37.86
CA GLU A 193 -28.43 23.01 37.77
C GLU A 193 -29.35 21.84 37.39
N MET A 194 -28.82 20.88 36.63
CA MET A 194 -29.57 19.69 36.22
C MET A 194 -29.06 18.45 36.96
N THR A 195 -29.95 17.81 37.72
CA THR A 195 -29.78 16.42 38.18
C THR A 195 -30.74 15.56 37.37
N GLY A 196 -30.24 14.51 36.73
CA GLY A 196 -31.06 13.71 35.82
C GLY A 196 -30.30 12.57 35.16
N GLU A 197 -31.06 11.73 34.46
CA GLU A 197 -30.50 10.68 33.60
C GLU A 197 -31.06 10.75 32.17
N ILE A 198 -30.20 10.45 31.21
CA ILE A 198 -30.55 10.33 29.80
C ILE A 198 -30.09 8.97 29.31
N TRP A 199 -30.98 8.29 28.58
CA TRP A 199 -30.67 6.97 28.05
C TRP A 199 -30.48 7.08 26.54
N MET A 200 -29.50 6.36 26.02
CA MET A 200 -29.20 6.27 24.60
C MET A 200 -29.29 4.83 24.17
N ASP A 201 -29.99 4.58 23.07
CA ASP A 201 -30.17 3.23 22.56
C ASP A 201 -30.04 3.14 21.04
N GLU A 202 -29.71 1.93 20.59
CA GLU A 202 -29.68 1.50 19.19
C GLU A 202 -29.00 2.48 18.22
N LEU A 203 -27.78 2.92 18.53
CA LEU A 203 -26.97 3.63 17.54
C LEU A 203 -26.64 2.73 16.35
N ARG A 204 -27.15 3.07 15.18
CA ARG A 204 -26.93 2.33 13.93
C ARG A 204 -26.79 3.24 12.74
N VAL A 205 -26.08 2.75 11.73
CA VAL A 205 -26.10 3.28 10.38
C VAL A 205 -26.93 2.36 9.50
N THR A 206 -27.71 2.95 8.60
CA THR A 206 -28.67 2.24 7.74
C THR A 206 -28.63 2.83 6.33
N ASP A 207 -29.40 2.23 5.42
CA ASP A 207 -29.52 2.65 4.02
C ASP A 207 -28.16 2.60 3.30
N VAL A 208 -27.60 1.39 3.20
CA VAL A 208 -26.35 1.15 2.45
C VAL A 208 -26.50 1.69 1.03
N GLU A 209 -25.53 2.48 0.56
CA GLU A 209 -25.56 3.01 -0.80
C GLU A 209 -25.49 1.87 -1.83
N GLN A 210 -26.45 1.87 -2.75
CA GLN A 210 -26.56 0.90 -3.82
C GLN A 210 -26.18 1.59 -5.14
N GLU A 211 -24.95 1.35 -5.59
CA GLU A 211 -24.45 1.84 -6.88
C GLU A 211 -24.15 0.68 -7.81
N ILE A 212 -24.53 0.81 -9.09
CA ILE A 212 -24.19 -0.17 -10.11
C ILE A 212 -22.73 0.04 -10.47
N ALA A 213 -21.91 -0.99 -10.28
CA ALA A 213 -20.49 -0.98 -10.60
C ALA A 213 -20.14 -2.09 -11.59
N THR A 214 -19.19 -1.82 -12.48
CA THR A 214 -18.79 -2.75 -13.53
C THR A 214 -17.31 -3.11 -13.44
N ALA A 215 -17.00 -4.33 -13.87
CA ALA A 215 -15.63 -4.76 -14.15
C ALA A 215 -15.61 -5.48 -15.49
N ALA A 216 -14.63 -5.13 -16.32
CA ALA A 216 -14.43 -5.70 -17.64
C ALA A 216 -12.95 -6.02 -17.84
N THR A 217 -12.68 -7.24 -18.30
CA THR A 217 -11.34 -7.69 -18.65
C THR A 217 -11.35 -8.20 -20.08
N VAL A 218 -10.41 -7.74 -20.89
CA VAL A 218 -10.21 -8.16 -22.28
C VAL A 218 -8.78 -8.66 -22.39
N SER A 219 -8.60 -9.92 -22.79
CA SER A 219 -7.29 -10.51 -23.03
C SER A 219 -7.19 -11.06 -24.45
N ALA A 220 -6.04 -10.85 -25.08
CA ALA A 220 -5.72 -11.34 -26.42
C ALA A 220 -4.32 -11.94 -26.40
N THR A 221 -4.18 -13.19 -26.83
CA THR A 221 -2.90 -13.89 -26.95
C THR A 221 -2.68 -14.31 -28.39
N MET A 222 -1.54 -13.93 -28.94
CA MET A 222 -1.10 -14.26 -30.29
C MET A 222 0.18 -15.09 -30.19
N GLN A 223 0.20 -16.27 -30.80
CA GLN A 223 1.37 -17.14 -30.86
C GLN A 223 1.85 -17.25 -32.29
N PHE A 224 3.11 -16.90 -32.52
CA PHE A 224 3.83 -17.13 -33.76
C PHE A 224 4.66 -18.39 -33.58
N ALA A 225 4.39 -19.42 -34.39
CA ALA A 225 5.09 -20.70 -34.31
C ALA A 225 6.60 -20.47 -34.41
N ASP A 226 7.34 -21.12 -33.52
CA ASP A 226 8.80 -21.05 -33.40
C ASP A 226 9.42 -19.68 -33.04
N LEU A 227 8.77 -18.56 -33.37
CA LEU A 227 9.32 -17.20 -33.24
C LEU A 227 9.03 -16.57 -31.88
N GLY A 228 7.82 -16.69 -31.35
CA GLY A 228 7.45 -15.94 -30.15
C GLY A 228 5.95 -15.74 -29.96
N GLY A 229 5.57 -15.00 -28.93
CA GLY A 229 4.19 -14.70 -28.60
C GLY A 229 4.02 -13.29 -28.05
N VAL A 230 2.79 -12.77 -28.16
CA VAL A 230 2.38 -11.49 -27.60
C VAL A 230 1.07 -11.69 -26.86
N THR A 231 0.98 -11.16 -25.65
CA THR A 231 -0.23 -11.12 -24.84
C THR A 231 -0.55 -9.69 -24.48
N VAL A 232 -1.78 -9.26 -24.77
CA VAL A 232 -2.34 -7.97 -24.39
C VAL A 232 -3.48 -8.24 -23.40
N SER A 233 -3.49 -7.53 -22.28
CA SER A 233 -4.56 -7.59 -21.28
C SER A 233 -4.97 -6.17 -20.91
N LEU A 234 -6.27 -5.89 -21.00
CA LEU A 234 -6.88 -4.62 -20.61
C LEU A 234 -7.92 -4.92 -19.53
N GLU A 235 -7.92 -4.14 -18.46
CA GLU A 235 -8.86 -4.28 -17.35
C GLU A 235 -9.38 -2.89 -16.97
N LYS A 236 -10.70 -2.77 -16.84
CA LYS A 236 -11.37 -1.64 -16.23
C LYS A 236 -12.23 -2.14 -15.09
N ARG A 237 -12.11 -1.54 -13.92
CA ARG A 237 -12.91 -1.89 -12.74
C ARG A 237 -13.31 -0.64 -11.98
N ASP A 238 -14.62 -0.50 -11.73
CA ASP A 238 -15.19 0.62 -11.00
C ASP A 238 -14.98 0.46 -9.47
N ALA A 239 -15.00 1.59 -8.75
CA ALA A 239 -14.67 1.67 -7.31
C ALA A 239 -15.53 0.77 -6.41
N ASP A 240 -16.82 0.66 -6.71
CA ASP A 240 -17.78 -0.10 -5.90
C ASP A 240 -17.91 -1.55 -6.39
N PHE A 241 -17.19 -1.98 -7.42
CA PHE A 241 -17.26 -3.36 -7.89
C PHE A 241 -16.57 -4.30 -6.90
N HIS A 242 -17.32 -5.28 -6.41
CA HIS A 242 -16.91 -6.22 -5.39
C HIS A 242 -17.47 -7.62 -5.65
N ASP A 243 -16.80 -8.65 -5.14
CA ASP A 243 -17.28 -10.03 -5.24
C ASP A 243 -18.36 -10.29 -4.18
N ALA A 244 -19.09 -11.41 -4.30
CA ALA A 244 -20.15 -11.77 -3.35
C ALA A 244 -19.67 -11.98 -1.90
N GLN A 245 -18.38 -12.21 -1.70
CA GLN A 245 -17.76 -12.42 -0.37
C GLN A 245 -17.35 -11.11 0.30
N THR A 246 -17.16 -10.05 -0.48
CA THR A 246 -16.72 -8.74 -0.01
C THR A 246 -17.93 -7.84 0.19
N GLN A 247 -17.99 -7.14 1.32
CA GLN A 247 -19.13 -6.27 1.65
C GLN A 247 -19.11 -4.96 0.84
N PHE A 248 -17.91 -4.41 0.55
CA PHE A 248 -17.73 -3.15 -0.17
C PHE A 248 -16.61 -3.28 -1.21
N GLY A 249 -16.64 -2.41 -2.22
CA GLY A 249 -15.60 -2.30 -3.25
C GLY A 249 -14.28 -1.73 -2.75
N SER A 250 -13.32 -1.59 -3.67
CA SER A 250 -11.99 -1.07 -3.36
C SER A 250 -11.97 0.43 -3.08
N GLY A 251 -13.06 1.14 -3.36
CA GLY A 251 -13.14 2.60 -3.32
C GLY A 251 -12.33 3.29 -4.42
N ASN A 252 -11.79 2.54 -5.39
CA ASN A 252 -10.93 3.06 -6.46
C ASN A 252 -11.39 2.61 -7.84
N ASN A 253 -11.63 3.58 -8.73
CA ASN A 253 -11.76 3.31 -10.15
C ASN A 253 -10.38 2.97 -10.71
N SER A 254 -10.26 1.88 -11.44
CA SER A 254 -8.97 1.40 -11.94
C SER A 254 -9.02 1.04 -13.41
N ILE A 255 -7.95 1.41 -14.12
CA ILE A 255 -7.71 1.07 -15.52
C ILE A 255 -6.30 0.50 -15.59
N SER A 256 -6.19 -0.75 -16.04
CA SER A 256 -4.90 -1.44 -16.18
C SER A 256 -4.74 -1.93 -17.61
N ALA A 257 -3.55 -1.76 -18.17
CA ALA A 257 -3.16 -2.29 -19.46
C ALA A 257 -1.81 -3.00 -19.30
N SER A 258 -1.67 -4.20 -19.85
CA SER A 258 -0.39 -4.89 -19.90
C SER A 258 -0.16 -5.53 -21.26
N VAL A 259 1.03 -5.31 -21.80
CA VAL A 259 1.51 -5.94 -23.02
C VAL A 259 2.77 -6.71 -22.68
N SER A 260 2.75 -8.01 -22.90
CA SER A 260 3.89 -8.91 -22.69
C SER A 260 4.23 -9.60 -23.99
N GLY A 261 5.51 -9.64 -24.34
CA GLY A 261 6.01 -10.30 -25.53
C GLY A 261 7.21 -11.18 -25.21
N ASN A 262 7.31 -12.30 -25.93
CA ASN A 262 8.49 -13.16 -25.93
C ASN A 262 8.91 -13.44 -27.36
N VAL A 263 10.21 -13.38 -27.65
CA VAL A 263 10.76 -13.64 -28.99
C VAL A 263 12.03 -14.47 -28.85
N ASN A 264 12.16 -15.52 -29.65
CA ASN A 264 13.35 -16.36 -29.73
C ASN A 264 14.26 -15.86 -30.86
N LEU A 265 15.22 -14.98 -30.54
CA LEU A 265 16.10 -14.39 -31.56
C LEU A 265 17.01 -15.41 -32.25
N ASN A 266 17.23 -16.58 -31.65
CA ASN A 266 18.02 -17.64 -32.27
C ASN A 266 17.40 -18.20 -33.56
N LYS A 267 16.11 -17.99 -33.83
CA LYS A 267 15.48 -18.41 -35.08
C LYS A 267 15.87 -17.56 -36.29
N PHE A 268 16.48 -16.39 -36.08
CA PHE A 268 17.01 -15.52 -37.14
C PHE A 268 18.50 -15.74 -37.40
N LEU A 269 19.15 -16.65 -36.67
CA LEU A 269 20.56 -16.98 -36.79
C LEU A 269 20.72 -18.41 -37.35
N PRO A 270 21.88 -18.75 -37.95
CA PRO A 270 22.12 -20.11 -38.43
C PRO A 270 21.97 -21.15 -37.30
N GLU A 271 21.16 -22.19 -37.54
CA GLU A 271 20.93 -23.25 -36.56
C GLU A 271 22.22 -23.97 -36.14
N SER A 272 23.22 -24.03 -37.02
CA SER A 272 24.54 -24.62 -36.76
C SER A 272 25.29 -23.96 -35.61
N TRP A 273 24.98 -22.70 -35.27
CA TRP A 273 25.58 -22.03 -34.12
C TRP A 273 25.01 -22.53 -32.78
N GLY A 274 23.81 -23.14 -32.80
CA GLY A 274 23.14 -23.71 -31.64
C GLY A 274 22.87 -22.73 -30.51
N LEU A 275 22.75 -21.43 -30.83
CA LEU A 275 22.46 -20.38 -29.86
C LEU A 275 20.99 -20.45 -29.40
N ASN A 276 20.74 -19.97 -28.19
CA ASN A 276 19.43 -19.84 -27.59
C ASN A 276 19.34 -18.46 -26.95
N ILE A 277 18.51 -17.60 -27.53
CA ILE A 277 18.41 -16.17 -27.21
C ILE A 277 16.94 -15.76 -27.06
N PRO A 278 16.23 -16.25 -26.03
CA PRO A 278 14.93 -15.72 -25.68
C PRO A 278 15.06 -14.28 -25.17
N VAL A 279 14.18 -13.43 -25.68
CA VAL A 279 13.96 -12.06 -25.24
C VAL A 279 12.54 -11.96 -24.74
N ASN A 280 12.37 -11.51 -23.51
CA ASN A 280 11.05 -11.22 -22.95
C ASN A 280 10.96 -9.74 -22.65
N SER A 281 9.82 -9.14 -22.96
CA SER A 281 9.52 -7.75 -22.61
C SER A 281 8.11 -7.65 -22.06
N THR A 282 7.90 -6.77 -21.09
CA THR A 282 6.59 -6.49 -20.53
C THR A 282 6.48 -5.01 -20.21
N TYR A 283 5.41 -4.41 -20.70
CA TYR A 283 4.97 -3.07 -20.34
C TYR A 283 3.63 -3.17 -19.62
N ARG A 284 3.53 -2.57 -18.44
CA ARG A 284 2.28 -2.48 -17.67
C ARG A 284 2.02 -1.03 -17.29
N TYR A 285 0.80 -0.59 -17.49
CA TYR A 285 0.26 0.69 -17.06
C TYR A 285 -0.92 0.43 -16.13
N THR A 286 -0.94 1.09 -14.98
CA THR A 286 -2.05 1.03 -14.04
C THR A 286 -2.37 2.43 -13.58
N GLN A 287 -3.63 2.82 -13.73
CA GLN A 287 -4.21 4.03 -13.19
C GLN A 287 -5.23 3.66 -12.12
N ARG A 288 -5.15 4.29 -10.95
CA ARG A 288 -6.14 4.17 -9.87
C ARG A 288 -6.57 5.55 -9.42
N GLN A 289 -7.87 5.78 -9.38
CA GLN A 289 -8.47 7.03 -8.96
C GLN A 289 -9.44 6.76 -7.81
N PRO A 290 -9.22 7.32 -6.62
CA PRO A 290 -10.13 7.12 -5.50
C PRO A 290 -11.48 7.77 -5.77
N LYS A 291 -12.58 7.18 -5.28
CA LYS A 291 -13.93 7.74 -5.40
C LYS A 291 -14.08 9.06 -4.62
N PHE A 292 -13.43 9.12 -3.47
CA PHE A 292 -13.40 10.28 -2.57
C PHE A 292 -12.03 10.95 -2.60
N LEU A 293 -11.99 12.25 -2.31
CA LEU A 293 -10.73 12.96 -2.11
C LEU A 293 -9.94 12.33 -0.93
N PRO A 294 -8.61 12.18 -1.04
CA PRO A 294 -7.81 11.65 0.07
C PRO A 294 -8.01 12.46 1.35
N TYR A 295 -8.15 11.76 2.48
CA TYR A 295 -8.39 12.35 3.81
C TYR A 295 -9.67 13.18 3.93
N ASN A 296 -10.59 13.05 2.98
CA ASN A 296 -11.84 13.77 2.93
C ASN A 296 -12.99 12.80 2.60
N ASP A 297 -14.22 13.24 2.82
CA ASP A 297 -15.45 12.50 2.53
C ASP A 297 -16.22 13.08 1.33
N ILE A 298 -15.58 14.00 0.59
CA ILE A 298 -16.11 14.60 -0.63
C ILE A 298 -15.77 13.72 -1.83
N ARG A 299 -16.77 13.40 -2.64
CA ARG A 299 -16.58 12.62 -3.87
C ARG A 299 -15.90 13.46 -4.94
N ILE A 300 -14.99 12.84 -5.68
CA ILE A 300 -14.28 13.47 -6.80
C ILE A 300 -15.24 13.97 -7.89
N GLN A 301 -16.31 13.22 -8.15
CA GLN A 301 -17.29 13.55 -9.19
C GLN A 301 -18.14 14.79 -8.85
N ASP A 302 -18.26 15.13 -7.56
CA ASP A 302 -19.07 16.25 -7.08
C ASP A 302 -18.27 17.57 -7.08
N LEU A 303 -16.99 17.51 -7.47
CA LEU A 303 -16.12 18.68 -7.58
C LEU A 303 -16.47 19.52 -8.82
N ASP A 304 -16.29 20.83 -8.69
CA ASP A 304 -16.41 21.76 -9.80
C ASP A 304 -15.52 21.31 -10.97
N PRO A 305 -16.02 21.27 -12.22
CA PRO A 305 -15.24 20.92 -13.41
C PRO A 305 -13.93 21.71 -13.58
N SER A 306 -13.87 22.95 -13.10
CA SER A 306 -12.65 23.78 -13.10
C SER A 306 -11.53 23.22 -12.22
N LEU A 307 -11.87 22.37 -11.25
CA LEU A 307 -10.91 21.67 -10.38
C LEU A 307 -10.48 20.32 -10.96
N ARG A 308 -10.87 19.97 -12.20
CA ARG A 308 -10.52 18.66 -12.79
C ARG A 308 -9.03 18.47 -13.04
N ASP A 309 -8.27 19.52 -13.33
CA ASP A 309 -6.82 19.40 -13.52
C ASP A 309 -6.09 18.94 -12.24
N THR A 310 -6.73 19.17 -11.09
CA THR A 310 -6.26 18.76 -9.77
C THR A 310 -6.42 17.25 -9.55
N LEU A 311 -7.30 16.58 -10.31
CA LEU A 311 -7.53 15.13 -10.23
C LEU A 311 -6.29 14.33 -10.61
N ALA A 312 -5.44 14.88 -11.48
CA ALA A 312 -4.16 14.29 -11.83
C ALA A 312 -3.24 14.12 -10.61
N SER A 313 -3.42 14.95 -9.56
CA SER A 313 -2.62 14.87 -8.35
C SER A 313 -3.08 13.80 -7.36
N VAL A 314 -4.37 13.42 -7.35
CA VAL A 314 -4.88 12.31 -6.53
C VAL A 314 -4.93 10.98 -7.26
N THR A 315 -4.76 11.01 -8.59
CA THR A 315 -4.73 9.80 -9.41
C THR A 315 -3.37 9.12 -9.29
N GLU A 316 -3.37 7.89 -8.79
CA GLU A 316 -2.20 7.04 -8.76
C GLU A 316 -1.93 6.50 -10.16
N LEU A 317 -0.74 6.77 -10.70
CA LEU A 317 -0.29 6.18 -11.96
C LEU A 317 0.95 5.34 -11.67
N THR A 318 1.00 4.14 -12.23
CA THR A 318 2.18 3.27 -12.19
C THR A 318 2.45 2.73 -13.58
N GLN A 319 3.70 2.84 -14.02
CA GLN A 319 4.22 2.35 -15.29
C GLN A 319 5.39 1.42 -15.02
N ASN A 320 5.27 0.16 -15.40
CA ASN A 320 6.35 -0.81 -15.32
C ASN A 320 6.81 -1.17 -16.73
N PHE A 321 8.11 -1.08 -16.98
CA PHE A 321 8.74 -1.57 -18.20
C PHE A 321 9.89 -2.49 -17.83
N ASN A 322 9.76 -3.76 -18.21
CA ASN A 322 10.72 -4.79 -17.90
C ASN A 322 11.15 -5.49 -19.19
N TRP A 323 12.44 -5.78 -19.32
CA TRP A 323 12.92 -6.68 -20.37
C TRP A 323 14.07 -7.55 -19.86
N ASN A 324 14.19 -8.74 -20.44
CA ASN A 324 15.31 -9.63 -20.19
C ASN A 324 15.71 -10.35 -21.48
N ILE A 325 17.02 -10.53 -21.62
CA ILE A 325 17.68 -11.24 -22.70
C ILE A 325 18.58 -12.28 -22.05
N ASN A 326 18.44 -13.53 -22.46
CA ASN A 326 19.30 -14.61 -21.99
C ASN A 326 20.00 -15.28 -23.16
N LEU A 327 21.32 -15.11 -23.25
CA LEU A 327 22.16 -15.75 -24.26
C LEU A 327 22.80 -17.01 -23.69
N SER A 328 22.61 -18.13 -24.38
CA SER A 328 23.19 -19.43 -24.04
C SER A 328 23.42 -20.23 -25.32
N LYS A 329 24.23 -21.28 -25.25
CA LYS A 329 24.43 -22.22 -26.36
C LYS A 329 23.91 -23.61 -25.97
N ARG A 330 23.01 -24.17 -26.77
CA ARG A 330 22.39 -25.50 -26.55
C ARG A 330 23.26 -26.63 -27.10
N SER A 331 23.90 -26.42 -28.25
CA SER A 331 24.77 -27.44 -28.85
C SER A 331 26.13 -27.48 -28.14
N LYS A 332 26.58 -28.69 -27.79
CA LYS A 332 27.94 -28.91 -27.32
C LYS A 332 28.83 -29.18 -28.52
N SER A 333 29.98 -28.52 -28.54
CA SER A 333 30.96 -28.59 -29.61
C SER A 333 31.99 -29.68 -29.29
N ASP A 334 32.48 -30.36 -30.32
CA ASP A 334 33.55 -31.35 -30.14
C ASP A 334 34.93 -30.69 -30.04
N PHE A 335 35.12 -29.54 -30.69
CA PHE A 335 36.36 -28.78 -30.60
C PHE A 335 36.59 -28.28 -29.16
N TRP A 336 37.77 -28.55 -28.62
CA TRP A 336 38.10 -28.35 -27.21
C TRP A 336 37.86 -26.92 -26.72
N LEU A 337 38.13 -25.93 -27.57
CA LEU A 337 38.07 -24.53 -27.18
C LEU A 337 36.62 -24.08 -26.86
N PRO A 338 35.64 -24.16 -27.78
CA PRO A 338 34.23 -23.86 -27.46
C PRO A 338 33.66 -24.75 -26.36
N LYS A 339 34.00 -26.04 -26.37
CA LYS A 339 33.54 -27.03 -25.39
C LYS A 339 33.81 -26.62 -23.96
N TYR A 340 34.99 -26.05 -23.71
CA TYR A 340 35.42 -25.62 -22.39
C TYR A 340 35.24 -24.12 -22.15
N THR A 341 34.83 -23.32 -23.13
CA THR A 341 34.64 -21.86 -22.96
C THR A 341 33.17 -21.48 -23.11
N ILE A 342 32.70 -21.26 -24.32
CA ILE A 342 31.39 -20.67 -24.61
C ILE A 342 30.21 -21.64 -24.42
N ASP A 343 30.43 -22.95 -24.53
CA ASP A 343 29.35 -23.94 -24.47
C ASP A 343 28.72 -24.08 -23.08
N ASN A 344 29.42 -23.61 -22.04
CA ASN A 344 28.98 -23.66 -20.64
C ASN A 344 28.67 -22.27 -20.08
N LEU A 345 28.72 -21.25 -20.94
CA LEU A 345 28.49 -19.85 -20.61
C LEU A 345 27.02 -19.49 -20.82
N THR A 346 26.45 -18.75 -19.88
CA THR A 346 25.14 -18.10 -20.00
C THR A 346 25.31 -16.63 -19.60
N LEU A 347 24.84 -15.74 -20.46
CA LEU A 347 24.85 -14.30 -20.25
C LEU A 347 23.42 -13.82 -20.14
N THR A 348 23.12 -13.06 -19.09
CA THR A 348 21.80 -12.48 -18.88
C THR A 348 21.94 -10.97 -18.79
N LEU A 349 21.13 -10.25 -19.56
CA LEU A 349 20.94 -8.81 -19.43
C LEU A 349 19.47 -8.56 -19.15
N ALA A 350 19.18 -7.82 -18.09
CA ALA A 350 17.82 -7.50 -17.72
C ALA A 350 17.71 -6.05 -17.24
N ASN A 351 16.55 -5.46 -17.47
CA ASN A 351 16.17 -4.17 -16.96
C ASN A 351 14.77 -4.23 -16.37
N ALA A 352 14.58 -3.53 -15.27
CA ALA A 352 13.29 -3.33 -14.65
C ALA A 352 13.15 -1.86 -14.27
N GLN A 353 12.18 -1.16 -14.86
CA GLN A 353 11.90 0.23 -14.59
C GLN A 353 10.46 0.39 -14.13
N THR A 354 10.28 1.12 -13.03
CA THR A 354 8.97 1.48 -12.49
C THR A 354 8.93 2.99 -12.30
N ALA A 355 8.01 3.67 -12.98
CA ALA A 355 7.67 5.05 -12.72
C ALA A 355 6.30 5.10 -12.03
N SER A 356 6.18 5.87 -10.95
CA SER A 356 4.94 6.00 -10.21
C SER A 356 4.71 7.42 -9.70
N GLN A 357 3.44 7.76 -9.52
CA GLN A 357 2.98 8.99 -8.87
C GLN A 357 1.73 8.71 -8.03
N SER A 358 1.49 9.52 -7.01
CA SER A 358 0.33 9.45 -6.13
C SER A 358 0.02 10.82 -5.51
N ALA A 359 -0.95 10.85 -4.59
CA ALA A 359 -1.30 12.04 -3.80
C ALA A 359 -0.12 12.58 -2.97
N THR A 360 0.73 11.69 -2.44
CA THR A 360 1.87 12.08 -1.59
C THR A 360 3.20 12.14 -2.35
N ILE A 361 3.30 11.45 -3.48
CA ILE A 361 4.51 11.33 -4.29
C ILE A 361 4.26 12.00 -5.65
N ALA A 362 4.96 13.09 -5.92
CA ALA A 362 4.85 13.78 -7.20
C ALA A 362 5.46 12.96 -8.34
N LYS A 363 6.60 12.32 -8.09
CA LYS A 363 7.30 11.47 -9.04
C LYS A 363 8.22 10.51 -8.30
N GLN A 364 8.15 9.22 -8.65
CA GLN A 364 9.11 8.22 -8.23
C GLN A 364 9.52 7.36 -9.43
N THR A 365 10.81 7.11 -9.56
CA THR A 365 11.37 6.23 -10.58
C THR A 365 12.32 5.26 -9.92
N ASN A 366 12.05 3.96 -10.02
CA ASN A 366 12.97 2.91 -9.61
C ASN A 366 13.42 2.18 -10.89
N SER A 367 14.71 2.18 -11.17
CA SER A 367 15.33 1.50 -12.31
C SER A 367 16.39 0.54 -11.79
N SER A 368 16.38 -0.68 -12.30
CA SER A 368 17.45 -1.64 -12.09
C SER A 368 17.93 -2.20 -13.42
N VAL A 369 19.24 -2.28 -13.57
CA VAL A 369 19.91 -2.95 -14.69
C VAL A 369 20.76 -4.06 -14.10
N THR A 370 20.51 -5.28 -14.55
CA THR A 370 21.24 -6.48 -14.13
C THR A 370 22.01 -7.05 -15.30
N GLY A 371 23.30 -7.25 -15.12
CA GLY A 371 24.15 -8.04 -15.99
C GLY A 371 24.70 -9.24 -15.24
N ALA A 372 24.36 -10.45 -15.69
CA ALA A 372 24.80 -11.68 -15.06
C ALA A 372 25.59 -12.56 -16.02
N VAL A 373 26.65 -13.18 -15.50
CA VAL A 373 27.50 -14.15 -16.18
C VAL A 373 27.50 -15.44 -15.37
N LYS A 374 27.11 -16.53 -16.01
CA LYS A 374 27.09 -17.86 -15.40
C LYS A 374 27.91 -18.81 -16.24
N TYR A 375 28.85 -19.52 -15.63
CA TYR A 375 29.70 -20.51 -16.27
C TYR A 375 29.66 -21.80 -15.47
N ASN A 376 29.14 -22.88 -16.05
CA ASN A 376 28.99 -24.18 -15.37
C ASN A 376 29.72 -25.27 -16.16
N LEU A 377 31.00 -25.47 -15.85
CA LEU A 377 31.81 -26.51 -16.47
C LEU A 377 31.69 -27.81 -15.69
N ASN A 378 31.31 -28.88 -16.40
CA ASN A 378 31.34 -30.25 -15.87
C ASN A 378 32.34 -31.08 -16.69
N LEU A 379 33.40 -31.51 -16.03
CA LEU A 379 34.50 -32.29 -16.60
C LEU A 379 34.31 -33.80 -16.37
N GLY A 380 33.38 -34.21 -15.51
CA GLY A 380 33.21 -35.60 -15.10
C GLY A 380 34.38 -36.11 -14.24
N LYS A 381 34.49 -37.43 -14.08
CA LYS A 381 35.51 -38.08 -13.22
C LYS A 381 36.67 -38.71 -14.01
N ASN A 382 36.83 -38.36 -15.29
CA ASN A 382 37.73 -39.08 -16.19
C ASN A 382 39.20 -38.63 -16.07
N PHE A 383 39.47 -37.54 -15.36
CA PHE A 383 40.81 -36.97 -15.21
C PHE A 383 41.53 -37.53 -13.97
N THR A 384 41.88 -38.82 -14.05
CA THR A 384 42.56 -39.55 -12.98
C THR A 384 43.90 -40.11 -13.45
N ILE A 385 44.89 -40.11 -12.57
CA ILE A 385 46.16 -40.82 -12.74
C ILE A 385 46.25 -42.00 -11.78
N GLN A 386 47.01 -43.03 -12.15
CA GLN A 386 47.29 -44.20 -11.29
C GLN A 386 48.78 -44.20 -10.90
N PRO A 387 49.17 -43.42 -9.87
CA PRO A 387 50.58 -43.22 -9.53
C PRO A 387 51.24 -44.50 -8.99
N LEU A 388 50.45 -45.44 -8.49
CA LEU A 388 50.92 -46.70 -7.89
C LEU A 388 50.79 -47.91 -8.81
N SER A 389 50.55 -47.69 -10.12
CA SER A 389 50.39 -48.77 -11.10
C SER A 389 51.57 -49.75 -11.16
N PHE A 390 52.78 -49.30 -10.82
CA PHE A 390 53.99 -50.13 -10.74
C PHE A 390 53.94 -51.22 -9.64
N MET A 391 53.04 -51.11 -8.65
CA MET A 391 52.95 -52.05 -7.53
C MET A 391 52.18 -53.34 -7.84
N ASN A 392 51.68 -53.51 -9.07
CA ASN A 392 50.85 -54.64 -9.47
C ASN A 392 51.51 -56.03 -9.23
N GLY A 393 52.85 -56.10 -9.25
CA GLY A 393 53.61 -57.35 -9.06
C GLY A 393 53.84 -57.77 -7.59
N PHE A 394 53.38 -57.00 -6.60
CA PHE A 394 53.59 -57.35 -5.18
C PHE A 394 52.55 -58.35 -4.66
N PRO A 395 52.96 -59.47 -4.04
CA PRO A 395 52.02 -60.45 -3.50
C PRO A 395 51.15 -59.87 -2.38
N LEU A 396 49.91 -60.37 -2.27
CA LEU A 396 48.87 -60.04 -1.27
C LEU A 396 48.22 -58.64 -1.34
N VAL A 397 48.96 -57.59 -1.75
CA VAL A 397 48.45 -56.20 -1.72
C VAL A 397 48.61 -55.43 -3.04
N GLY A 398 49.37 -55.96 -4.00
CA GLY A 398 49.73 -55.28 -5.25
C GLY A 398 48.53 -54.82 -6.07
N GLU A 399 47.57 -55.71 -6.36
CA GLU A 399 46.39 -55.40 -7.18
C GLU A 399 45.49 -54.31 -6.58
N LYS A 400 45.34 -54.28 -5.25
CA LYS A 400 44.50 -53.28 -4.57
C LYS A 400 45.17 -51.91 -4.55
N ILE A 401 46.49 -51.87 -4.36
CA ILE A 401 47.24 -50.61 -4.28
C ILE A 401 47.48 -50.03 -5.70
N SER A 402 47.69 -50.88 -6.70
CA SER A 402 47.86 -50.45 -8.10
C SER A 402 46.60 -49.85 -8.71
N ALA A 403 45.41 -50.24 -8.21
CA ALA A 403 44.13 -49.67 -8.60
C ALA A 403 43.84 -48.28 -8.01
N PHE A 404 44.72 -47.75 -7.15
CA PHE A 404 44.56 -46.41 -6.58
C PHE A 404 44.60 -45.34 -7.67
N THR A 405 43.52 -44.55 -7.78
CA THR A 405 43.42 -43.43 -8.70
C THR A 405 43.42 -42.11 -7.94
N LEU A 406 44.20 -41.14 -8.43
CA LEU A 406 44.21 -39.77 -7.94
C LEU A 406 43.62 -38.84 -9.00
N GLY A 407 42.60 -38.07 -8.66
CA GLY A 407 42.02 -37.05 -9.53
C GLY A 407 42.88 -35.79 -9.54
N TYR A 408 43.38 -35.36 -10.70
CA TYR A 408 44.27 -34.19 -10.81
C TYR A 408 43.56 -32.93 -11.33
N LEU A 409 42.29 -33.05 -11.74
CA LEU A 409 41.44 -31.92 -12.11
C LEU A 409 40.10 -31.96 -11.35
N PRO A 410 39.46 -30.80 -11.12
CA PRO A 410 38.10 -30.74 -10.62
C PRO A 410 37.10 -31.44 -11.54
N SER A 411 36.06 -32.06 -10.98
CA SER A 411 34.96 -32.62 -11.76
C SER A 411 33.94 -31.56 -12.18
N ALA A 412 33.78 -30.50 -11.38
CA ALA A 412 32.88 -29.40 -11.71
C ALA A 412 33.45 -28.05 -11.25
N PHE A 413 33.25 -27.04 -12.08
CA PHE A 413 33.59 -25.66 -11.79
C PHE A 413 32.41 -24.76 -12.16
N ASN A 414 31.85 -24.08 -11.15
CA ASN A 414 30.74 -23.16 -11.32
C ASN A 414 31.19 -21.75 -10.93
N PHE A 415 30.95 -20.80 -11.81
CA PHE A 415 31.23 -19.39 -11.60
C PHE A 415 29.99 -18.57 -11.95
N ASN A 416 29.51 -17.79 -10.99
CA ASN A 416 28.41 -16.86 -11.18
C ASN A 416 28.90 -15.45 -10.83
N MET A 417 28.54 -14.47 -11.64
CA MET A 417 28.81 -13.07 -11.40
C MET A 417 27.58 -12.25 -11.76
N ASP A 418 27.05 -11.51 -10.79
CA ASP A 418 25.82 -10.72 -10.91
C ASP A 418 26.13 -9.26 -10.59
N GLY A 419 26.17 -8.41 -11.62
CA GLY A 419 26.28 -6.97 -11.50
C GLY A 419 24.88 -6.34 -11.52
N VAL A 420 24.56 -5.56 -10.49
CA VAL A 420 23.25 -4.88 -10.38
C VAL A 420 23.47 -3.41 -10.11
N GLU A 421 22.99 -2.59 -11.04
CA GLU A 421 22.80 -1.16 -10.84
C GLU A 421 21.36 -0.90 -10.42
N SER A 422 21.17 -0.06 -9.40
CA SER A 422 19.87 0.34 -8.88
C SER A 422 19.84 1.86 -8.74
N ASN A 423 19.01 2.51 -9.54
CA ASN A 423 18.74 3.94 -9.45
C ASN A 423 17.32 4.15 -8.91
N ASN A 424 17.19 4.82 -7.77
CA ASN A 424 15.92 5.21 -7.20
C ASN A 424 15.89 6.73 -7.07
N PHE A 425 14.89 7.34 -7.67
CA PHE A 425 14.55 8.75 -7.54
C PHE A 425 13.15 8.84 -6.93
N SER A 426 12.97 9.70 -5.93
CA SER A 426 11.66 10.01 -5.37
C SER A 426 11.57 11.47 -4.98
N ARG A 427 10.47 12.11 -5.36
CA ARG A 427 10.10 13.47 -5.01
C ARG A 427 8.72 13.48 -4.36
N SER A 428 8.67 13.92 -3.11
CA SER A 428 7.41 14.11 -2.39
C SER A 428 6.63 15.32 -2.92
N ARG A 429 5.30 15.29 -2.80
CA ARG A 429 4.38 16.37 -3.23
C ARG A 429 4.15 17.43 -2.12
N ASN A 430 5.02 17.49 -1.12
CA ASN A 430 4.88 18.41 0.01
C ASN A 430 5.55 19.77 -0.27
N ILE A 431 5.17 20.77 0.52
CA ILE A 431 5.65 22.17 0.46
C ILE A 431 7.19 22.27 0.58
N ASN A 432 7.80 21.43 1.43
CA ASN A 432 9.26 21.28 1.57
C ASN A 432 9.75 19.99 0.88
N GLY A 433 9.15 19.66 -0.26
CA GLY A 433 9.25 18.36 -0.90
C GLY A 433 10.70 17.89 -1.00
N THR A 434 11.04 16.86 -0.23
CA THR A 434 12.39 16.30 -0.23
C THR A 434 12.56 15.49 -1.50
N GLU A 435 13.59 15.80 -2.27
CA GLU A 435 14.07 14.95 -3.34
C GLU A 435 15.10 13.99 -2.77
N THR A 436 14.95 12.72 -3.12
CA THR A 436 15.89 11.67 -2.75
C THR A 436 16.29 10.97 -4.03
N GLU A 437 17.60 10.93 -4.27
CA GLU A 437 18.19 10.16 -5.35
C GLU A 437 19.22 9.23 -4.75
N SER A 438 19.20 7.98 -5.19
CA SER A 438 20.21 6.99 -4.84
C SER A 438 20.56 6.22 -6.08
N ASN A 439 21.85 6.17 -6.40
CA ASN A 439 22.37 5.27 -7.41
C ASN A 439 23.38 4.34 -6.75
N LYS A 440 23.14 3.04 -6.86
CA LYS A 440 23.97 2.01 -6.26
C LYS A 440 24.39 1.00 -7.31
N LEU A 441 25.67 0.62 -7.29
CA LEU A 441 26.21 -0.41 -8.15
C LEU A 441 26.83 -1.50 -7.27
N SER A 442 26.37 -2.73 -7.44
CA SER A 442 26.86 -3.88 -6.70
C SER A 442 27.30 -4.99 -7.63
N LEU A 443 28.26 -5.79 -7.18
CA LEU A 443 28.76 -6.94 -7.90
C LEU A 443 28.88 -8.12 -6.94
N LYS A 444 28.10 -9.16 -7.21
CA LYS A 444 28.16 -10.43 -6.48
C LYS A 444 28.92 -11.45 -7.30
N ARG A 445 29.81 -12.21 -6.68
CA ARG A 445 30.60 -13.27 -7.34
C ARG A 445 30.57 -14.53 -6.49
N ASN A 446 30.24 -15.65 -7.11
CA ASN A 446 30.21 -16.96 -6.47
C ASN A 446 31.03 -17.95 -7.29
N VAL A 447 31.99 -18.61 -6.64
CA VAL A 447 32.78 -19.71 -7.18
C VAL A 447 32.45 -20.97 -6.40
N ALA A 448 32.22 -22.08 -7.10
CA ALA A 448 32.11 -23.39 -6.48
C ALA A 448 32.89 -24.43 -7.29
N VAL A 449 33.71 -25.22 -6.61
CA VAL A 449 34.59 -26.23 -7.22
C VAL A 449 34.41 -27.55 -6.49
N ASP A 450 34.10 -28.59 -7.26
CA ASP A 450 34.05 -29.97 -6.77
C ASP A 450 35.26 -30.73 -7.33
N TRP A 451 36.13 -31.23 -6.46
CA TRP A 451 37.35 -31.94 -6.82
C TRP A 451 37.39 -33.34 -6.20
N PRO A 452 37.14 -34.40 -6.98
CA PRO A 452 37.28 -35.78 -6.52
C PRO A 452 38.77 -36.13 -6.46
N ILE A 453 39.39 -35.89 -5.30
CA ILE A 453 40.82 -36.17 -5.11
C ILE A 453 41.07 -37.68 -5.19
N MET A 454 40.17 -38.48 -4.63
CA MET A 454 40.18 -39.95 -4.69
C MET A 454 38.76 -40.47 -4.97
N PRO A 455 38.58 -41.75 -5.36
CA PRO A 455 37.25 -42.32 -5.62
C PRO A 455 36.26 -42.15 -4.47
N THR A 456 36.75 -42.19 -3.23
CA THR A 456 35.98 -42.08 -1.99
C THR A 456 36.13 -40.73 -1.29
N MET A 457 36.80 -39.76 -1.90
CA MET A 457 37.11 -38.48 -1.26
C MET A 457 36.88 -37.31 -2.21
N LEU A 458 35.85 -36.51 -1.90
CA LEU A 458 35.47 -35.32 -2.65
C LEU A 458 35.75 -34.07 -1.83
N ALA A 459 36.68 -33.25 -2.31
CA ALA A 459 36.89 -31.91 -1.79
C ALA A 459 35.94 -30.94 -2.48
N ARG A 460 35.21 -30.13 -1.71
CA ARG A 460 34.41 -29.03 -2.23
C ARG A 460 34.92 -27.71 -1.70
N TYR A 461 35.02 -26.73 -2.59
CA TYR A 461 35.36 -25.36 -2.27
C TYR A 461 34.25 -24.42 -2.75
N THR A 462 33.85 -23.49 -1.90
CA THR A 462 32.93 -22.41 -2.26
C THR A 462 33.48 -21.06 -1.81
N ARG A 463 33.37 -20.04 -2.64
CA ARG A 463 33.74 -18.67 -2.32
C ARG A 463 32.67 -17.69 -2.80
N ARG A 464 32.16 -16.87 -1.89
CA ARG A 464 31.19 -15.81 -2.15
C ARG A 464 31.80 -14.45 -1.83
N MET A 465 31.65 -13.51 -2.75
CA MET A 465 32.16 -12.15 -2.64
C MET A 465 31.06 -11.17 -3.02
N ASP A 466 30.76 -10.23 -2.12
CA ASP A 466 29.89 -9.10 -2.39
C ASP A 466 30.73 -7.82 -2.40
N ASN A 467 30.72 -7.15 -3.55
CA ASN A 467 31.46 -5.91 -3.79
C ASN A 467 30.49 -4.73 -3.97
N ASN A 468 30.84 -3.59 -3.38
CA ASN A 468 30.22 -2.30 -3.63
C ASN A 468 31.06 -1.54 -4.67
N LEU A 469 30.43 -1.10 -5.75
CA LEU A 469 31.04 -0.40 -6.89
C LEU A 469 30.42 1.01 -7.06
N ASP A 470 29.85 1.59 -6.02
CA ASP A 470 29.18 2.90 -6.07
C ASP A 470 30.12 4.00 -6.62
N SER A 471 31.43 3.93 -6.35
CA SER A 471 32.44 4.85 -6.90
C SER A 471 32.69 4.71 -8.41
N LEU A 472 32.20 3.65 -9.04
CA LEU A 472 32.37 3.34 -10.46
C LEU A 472 31.07 3.52 -11.26
N VAL A 473 30.00 3.98 -10.62
CA VAL A 473 28.69 4.25 -11.26
C VAL A 473 28.86 5.12 -12.51
N ASP A 474 29.61 6.22 -12.43
CA ASP A 474 29.81 7.14 -13.57
C ASP A 474 30.96 6.72 -14.50
N ASN A 475 31.72 5.67 -14.15
CA ASN A 475 32.87 5.20 -14.92
C ASN A 475 32.90 3.66 -15.03
N LYS A 476 31.78 3.07 -15.48
CA LYS A 476 31.65 1.61 -15.66
C LYS A 476 32.69 1.03 -16.61
N ALA A 477 33.20 1.82 -17.55
CA ALA A 477 34.26 1.40 -18.47
C ALA A 477 35.56 1.04 -17.73
N ALA A 478 35.83 1.64 -16.56
CA ALA A 478 36.98 1.28 -15.73
C ALA A 478 36.90 -0.16 -15.22
N ILE A 479 35.70 -0.69 -14.94
CA ILE A 479 35.51 -2.07 -14.47
C ILE A 479 36.13 -3.07 -15.47
N ILE A 480 35.91 -2.83 -16.76
CA ILE A 480 36.43 -3.68 -17.84
C ILE A 480 37.91 -3.35 -18.14
N LYS A 481 38.28 -2.07 -18.20
CA LYS A 481 39.63 -1.63 -18.61
C LYS A 481 40.70 -1.89 -17.57
N THR A 482 40.39 -1.70 -16.29
CA THR A 482 41.37 -1.78 -15.19
C THR A 482 41.14 -2.98 -14.28
N GLY A 483 40.02 -3.70 -14.44
CA GLY A 483 39.64 -4.79 -13.55
C GLY A 483 39.29 -4.31 -12.14
N ASN A 484 39.00 -3.02 -11.96
CA ASN A 484 38.57 -2.48 -10.67
C ASN A 484 37.17 -2.98 -10.33
N LEU A 485 37.07 -3.83 -9.31
CA LEU A 485 35.81 -4.43 -8.84
C LEU A 485 35.26 -3.73 -7.59
N GLY A 486 35.67 -2.49 -7.35
CA GLY A 486 35.23 -1.68 -6.22
C GLY A 486 35.68 -2.24 -4.87
N HIS A 487 34.97 -1.83 -3.82
CA HIS A 487 35.27 -2.23 -2.44
C HIS A 487 34.65 -3.59 -2.13
N LEU A 488 35.45 -4.52 -1.61
CA LEU A 488 34.95 -5.82 -1.16
C LEU A 488 34.26 -5.66 0.20
N GLY A 489 32.94 -5.81 0.24
CA GLY A 489 32.15 -5.67 1.47
C GLY A 489 32.12 -6.97 2.28
N THR A 490 31.88 -8.11 1.65
CA THR A 490 31.80 -9.41 2.34
C THR A 490 32.51 -10.50 1.55
N LEU A 491 33.27 -11.34 2.26
CA LEU A 491 33.91 -12.55 1.74
C LEU A 491 33.52 -13.73 2.63
N GLN A 492 32.98 -14.78 2.04
CA GLN A 492 32.71 -16.04 2.73
C GLN A 492 33.36 -17.18 1.94
N GLU A 493 34.07 -18.04 2.66
CA GLU A 493 34.69 -19.24 2.10
C GLU A 493 34.20 -20.47 2.86
N GLY A 494 34.02 -21.56 2.11
CA GLY A 494 33.60 -22.85 2.64
C GLY A 494 34.43 -23.96 2.03
N TYR A 495 34.90 -24.86 2.87
CA TYR A 495 35.68 -26.03 2.48
C TYR A 495 35.03 -27.25 3.12
N SER A 496 34.83 -28.31 2.35
CA SER A 496 34.39 -29.60 2.90
C SER A 496 35.10 -30.75 2.21
N LEU A 497 35.29 -31.82 2.95
CA LEU A 497 35.86 -33.06 2.48
C LEU A 497 34.89 -34.17 2.88
N SER A 498 34.33 -34.89 1.91
CA SER A 498 33.32 -35.93 2.13
C SER A 498 33.61 -37.20 1.38
#